data_AF-A0A9W3XBF8-F1
#
_entry.id   AF-A0A9W3XBF8-F1
#
_cell.length_a   1.000
_cell.length_b   1.000
_cell.length_c   1.000
_cell.angle_alpha   90.00
_cell.angle_beta   90.00
_cell.angle_gamma   90.00
#
_symmetry.space_group_name_H-M   'P 1'
#
loop_
_entity.id
_entity.type
_entity.pdbx_description
1 polymer ?
#
loop_
_entity_poly.entity_id
_entity_poly.type
_entity_poly.pdbx_seq_one_letter_code
_entity_poly.pdbx_strand_id
1 'polypeptide(L)'
;MVITVGYYSPFRKNQNATSFKEIMYARERATLPKKEFSNDTEESQTSVQEGDKGSGNQVQPEESPSLPNRIQIVEQKNNCQNEEDHFILEEQSDTPSFVNQLLYMAENAYYNKEIDSESPGAWKLYKKYTNPGTSFTAYVYRKRYYTEIESELYDYTFSFRGTADTLDYIEDVLQVVGNVGGLQAEDAVNYMRNLISKDAKLIHNVYFTGHSLGGYLAQWVQSEIIDQSLFQSNNTFTITFNAPGLSPFIFPVISPYQAKVMGKIIRDKVKKYDNYIHNYRIKQDSISLWGDNLGKVYSYSAKGLGDIGYYHNLDRFKELSLT
;
A
#
# COMPACT_ATOMS: atom_id res chain seq x y z
N MET A 1 -26.26 -55.87 5.29
CA MET A 1 -27.03 -54.67 5.70
C MET A 1 -26.11 -53.48 5.53
N VAL A 2 -26.33 -52.69 4.48
CA VAL A 2 -25.50 -51.52 4.12
C VAL A 2 -26.41 -50.31 4.23
N ILE A 3 -26.03 -49.33 5.06
CA ILE A 3 -26.75 -48.06 5.18
C ILE A 3 -25.99 -47.05 4.32
N THR A 4 -26.64 -46.61 3.24
CA THR A 4 -26.18 -45.51 2.40
C THR A 4 -26.78 -44.21 2.95
N VAL A 5 -25.94 -43.25 3.33
CA VAL A 5 -26.37 -41.89 3.69
C VAL A 5 -26.22 -41.01 2.46
N GLY A 6 -27.34 -40.55 1.91
CA GLY A 6 -27.36 -39.62 0.78
C GLY A 6 -27.03 -38.19 1.22
N TYR A 7 -26.02 -37.59 0.61
CA TYR A 7 -25.73 -36.16 0.74
C TYR A 7 -26.63 -35.36 -0.22
N TYR A 8 -27.47 -34.49 0.34
CA TYR A 8 -28.15 -33.43 -0.41
C TYR A 8 -27.22 -32.22 -0.55
N SER A 9 -26.87 -31.87 -1.79
CA SER A 9 -26.17 -30.62 -2.13
C SER A 9 -27.18 -29.48 -2.30
N PRO A 10 -27.06 -28.34 -1.61
CA PRO A 10 -27.98 -27.21 -1.75
C PRO A 10 -27.56 -26.22 -2.85
N PHE A 11 -26.73 -26.62 -3.82
CA PHE A 11 -26.40 -25.75 -4.96
C PHE A 11 -27.38 -25.94 -6.11
N ARG A 12 -28.59 -25.37 -5.95
CA ARG A 12 -29.36 -24.90 -7.10
C ARG A 12 -28.76 -23.57 -7.57
N LYS A 13 -28.30 -23.55 -8.81
CA LYS A 13 -27.96 -22.32 -9.56
C LYS A 13 -29.08 -21.30 -9.41
N ASN A 14 -28.79 -20.18 -8.75
CA ASN A 14 -29.56 -18.96 -8.90
C ASN A 14 -28.65 -17.97 -9.62
N GLN A 15 -28.89 -17.82 -10.93
CA GLN A 15 -28.37 -16.72 -11.73
C GLN A 15 -29.17 -15.49 -11.33
N ASN A 16 -28.63 -14.68 -10.43
CA ASN A 16 -28.93 -13.26 -10.32
C ASN A 16 -27.65 -12.60 -9.82
N ALA A 17 -26.91 -12.02 -10.75
CA ALA A 17 -25.81 -11.13 -10.44
C ALA A 17 -26.38 -9.91 -9.72
N THR A 18 -26.15 -9.81 -8.42
CA THR A 18 -26.37 -8.58 -7.66
C THR A 18 -25.39 -7.55 -8.21
N SER A 19 -25.90 -6.52 -8.90
CA SER A 19 -25.02 -5.53 -9.53
C SER A 19 -24.35 -4.66 -8.47
N PHE A 20 -23.14 -4.19 -8.73
CA PHE A 20 -22.37 -3.31 -7.82
C PHE A 20 -23.16 -2.09 -7.31
N LYS A 21 -24.09 -1.58 -8.13
CA LYS A 21 -25.01 -0.50 -7.73
C LYS A 21 -25.91 -0.88 -6.56
N GLU A 22 -26.35 -2.15 -6.48
CA GLU A 22 -27.25 -2.63 -5.43
C GLU A 22 -26.53 -2.79 -4.08
N ILE A 23 -25.26 -3.19 -4.09
CA ILE A 23 -24.43 -3.27 -2.88
C ILE A 23 -24.11 -1.87 -2.34
N MET A 24 -23.83 -0.91 -3.22
CA MET A 24 -23.65 0.50 -2.84
C MET A 24 -24.94 1.12 -2.31
N TYR A 25 -26.09 0.86 -2.95
CA TYR A 25 -27.40 1.33 -2.50
C TYR A 25 -27.81 0.74 -1.13
N ALA A 26 -27.45 -0.51 -0.86
CA ALA A 26 -27.70 -1.14 0.44
C ALA A 26 -26.90 -0.46 1.57
N ARG A 27 -25.69 0.05 1.28
CA ARG A 27 -24.84 0.77 2.24
C ARG A 27 -25.36 2.18 2.54
N GLU A 28 -25.88 2.91 1.54
CA GLU A 28 -26.57 4.19 1.76
C GLU A 28 -27.85 4.03 2.58
N ARG A 29 -28.61 2.94 2.39
CA ARG A 29 -29.80 2.65 3.22
C ARG A 29 -29.48 2.20 4.64
N ALA A 30 -28.36 1.52 4.85
CA ALA A 30 -27.93 1.06 6.18
C ALA A 30 -27.34 2.17 7.06
N THR A 31 -27.01 3.33 6.47
CA THR A 31 -26.46 4.51 7.17
C THR A 31 -27.51 5.60 7.43
N LEU A 32 -28.74 5.43 6.95
CA LEU A 32 -29.87 6.26 7.33
C LEU A 32 -30.51 5.70 8.61
N PRO A 33 -30.73 6.51 9.66
CA PRO A 33 -31.43 6.05 10.84
C PRO A 33 -32.85 5.62 10.45
N LYS A 34 -33.23 4.40 10.84
CA LYS A 34 -34.61 3.92 10.72
C LYS A 34 -35.52 4.86 11.51
N LYS A 35 -36.32 5.67 10.80
CA LYS A 35 -37.54 6.26 11.38
C LYS A 35 -38.54 5.13 11.56
N GLU A 36 -38.63 4.60 12.78
CA GLU A 36 -39.83 3.91 13.22
C GLU A 36 -40.88 4.96 13.61
N PHE A 37 -42.06 4.84 13.02
CA PHE A 37 -43.25 5.52 13.45
C PHE A 37 -43.73 4.88 14.76
N SER A 38 -43.71 5.63 15.86
CA SER A 38 -44.74 5.51 16.89
C SER A 38 -44.96 6.87 17.55
N ASN A 39 -46.21 7.30 17.55
CA ASN A 39 -46.69 8.44 18.33
C ASN A 39 -46.48 8.16 19.83
N ASP A 40 -45.84 9.06 20.55
CA ASP A 40 -46.51 9.92 21.54
C ASP A 40 -45.49 10.74 22.36
N THR A 41 -45.91 11.97 22.58
CA THR A 41 -45.41 13.12 23.35
C THR A 41 -44.65 12.81 24.65
N GLU A 42 -43.47 13.41 24.85
CA GLU A 42 -43.17 14.36 25.94
C GLU A 42 -41.72 14.87 25.91
N GLU A 43 -41.56 16.17 26.17
CA GLU A 43 -40.30 16.89 26.29
C GLU A 43 -39.51 16.46 27.54
N SER A 44 -38.18 16.29 27.42
CA SER A 44 -37.24 16.94 28.34
C SER A 44 -35.80 16.89 27.80
N GLN A 45 -35.10 17.99 28.01
CA GLN A 45 -33.73 18.28 27.64
C GLN A 45 -32.74 17.41 28.43
N THR A 46 -31.63 16.95 27.80
CA THR A 46 -30.25 17.20 28.27
C THR A 46 -29.16 16.52 27.42
N SER A 47 -28.05 17.26 27.30
CA SER A 47 -26.64 16.87 27.08
C SER A 47 -26.23 16.10 25.81
N VAL A 48 -25.56 16.88 24.95
CA VAL A 48 -24.61 16.47 23.91
C VAL A 48 -23.45 15.68 24.53
N GLN A 49 -23.18 14.48 24.02
CA GLN A 49 -21.87 13.82 24.15
C GLN A 49 -21.38 13.41 22.77
N GLU A 50 -20.23 13.98 22.41
CA GLU A 50 -19.46 13.74 21.19
C GLU A 50 -19.02 12.27 21.08
N GLY A 51 -19.35 11.65 19.95
CA GLY A 51 -18.75 10.39 19.52
C GLY A 51 -17.45 10.67 18.77
N ASP A 52 -16.34 10.36 19.45
CA ASP A 52 -14.94 10.47 19.05
C ASP A 52 -14.67 9.91 17.64
N LYS A 53 -14.27 10.80 16.72
CA LYS A 53 -13.77 10.47 15.39
C LYS A 53 -12.31 10.06 15.53
N GLY A 54 -12.00 8.82 15.13
CA GLY A 54 -10.65 8.29 15.07
C GLY A 54 -9.64 9.31 14.54
N SER A 55 -8.64 9.58 15.38
CA SER A 55 -7.50 10.46 15.14
C SER A 55 -6.68 9.96 13.94
N GLY A 56 -7.11 10.32 12.73
CA GLY A 56 -6.23 10.44 11.58
C GLY A 56 -5.68 11.86 11.59
N ASN A 57 -4.37 12.02 11.69
CA ASN A 57 -3.73 13.32 11.51
C ASN A 57 -4.12 13.86 10.13
N GLN A 58 -5.00 14.85 10.12
CA GLN A 58 -5.38 15.56 8.90
C GLN A 58 -4.19 16.41 8.50
N VAL A 59 -3.47 15.97 7.49
CA VAL A 59 -2.43 16.78 6.88
C VAL A 59 -3.09 17.69 5.84
N GLN A 60 -2.82 18.99 5.92
CA GLN A 60 -3.27 19.97 4.93
C GLN A 60 -2.69 19.59 3.55
N PRO A 61 -3.31 20.00 2.43
CA PRO A 61 -2.87 19.64 1.07
C PRO A 61 -1.41 20.03 0.72
N GLU A 62 -0.75 20.80 1.59
CA GLU A 62 0.59 21.38 1.39
C GLU A 62 1.65 20.88 2.39
N GLU A 63 1.26 20.14 3.43
CA GLU A 63 2.25 19.57 4.35
C GLU A 63 2.52 18.12 3.96
N SER A 64 3.76 17.79 3.63
CA SER A 64 4.15 16.38 3.62
C SER A 64 4.45 15.94 5.04
N PRO A 65 4.04 14.73 5.44
CA PRO A 65 4.36 14.21 6.75
C PRO A 65 5.87 13.99 6.86
N SER A 66 6.45 14.44 7.98
CA SER A 66 7.86 14.21 8.25
C SER A 66 8.21 12.72 8.16
N LEU A 67 9.13 12.37 7.27
CA LEU A 67 9.67 11.01 7.20
C LEU A 67 10.35 10.66 8.53
N PRO A 68 10.44 9.38 8.94
CA PRO A 68 11.21 9.04 10.13
C PRO A 68 12.64 9.57 10.01
N ASN A 69 13.24 10.08 11.10
CA ASN A 69 14.58 10.71 11.09
C ASN A 69 15.64 9.90 10.31
N ARG A 70 15.59 8.57 10.38
CA ARG A 70 16.50 7.70 9.62
C ARG A 70 16.41 7.86 8.10
N ILE A 71 15.20 8.09 7.58
CA ILE A 71 14.96 8.32 6.14
C ILE A 71 15.35 9.75 5.77
N GLN A 72 15.10 10.72 6.65
CA GLN A 72 15.58 12.10 6.45
C GLN A 72 17.11 12.17 6.36
N ILE A 73 17.83 11.38 7.16
CA ILE A 73 19.29 11.27 7.08
C ILE A 73 19.74 10.70 5.73
N VAL A 74 19.00 9.72 5.18
CA VAL A 74 19.28 9.18 3.83
C VAL A 74 19.04 10.25 2.77
N GLU A 75 17.96 11.03 2.88
CA GLU A 75 17.71 12.17 1.96
C GLU A 75 18.80 13.23 2.03
N GLN A 76 19.21 13.64 3.22
CA GLN A 76 20.26 14.65 3.40
C GLN A 76 21.58 14.21 2.75
N LYS A 77 21.99 12.95 2.95
CA LYS A 77 23.22 12.41 2.33
C LYS A 77 23.13 12.29 0.81
N ASN A 78 21.94 12.05 0.26
CA ASN A 78 21.72 12.04 -1.18
C ASN A 78 21.87 13.43 -1.81
N ASN A 79 21.55 14.50 -1.08
CA ASN A 79 21.67 15.88 -1.56
C ASN A 79 23.10 16.44 -1.42
N CYS A 80 23.92 15.92 -0.50
CA CYS A 80 25.33 16.30 -0.36
C CYS A 80 26.26 15.75 -1.48
N GLN A 81 25.74 14.98 -2.45
CA GLN A 81 26.54 14.31 -3.48
C GLN A 81 27.20 15.22 -4.53
N ASN A 82 27.03 16.56 -4.47
CA ASN A 82 27.53 17.46 -5.52
C ASN A 82 28.75 18.32 -5.14
N GLU A 83 29.31 18.20 -3.93
CA GLU A 83 30.35 19.14 -3.48
C GLU A 83 31.81 18.66 -3.62
N GLU A 84 32.08 17.36 -3.85
CA GLU A 84 33.46 16.83 -3.72
C GLU A 84 34.15 16.31 -4.99
N ASP A 85 33.52 16.38 -6.16
CA ASP A 85 34.24 16.24 -7.43
C ASP A 85 34.42 17.62 -8.07
N HIS A 86 35.65 17.94 -8.47
CA HIS A 86 36.08 19.20 -9.08
C HIS A 86 35.33 19.52 -10.39
N PHE A 87 34.08 19.97 -10.27
CA PHE A 87 33.27 20.74 -11.22
C PHE A 87 32.04 21.17 -10.43
N ILE A 88 31.87 22.48 -10.20
CA ILE A 88 30.62 23.01 -9.66
C ILE A 88 29.54 22.73 -10.71
N LEU A 89 28.84 21.60 -10.54
CA LEU A 89 27.52 21.41 -11.10
C LEU A 89 26.56 21.87 -10.03
N GLU A 90 25.78 22.89 -10.39
CA GLU A 90 24.72 23.49 -9.59
C GLU A 90 24.07 22.46 -8.67
N GLU A 91 23.89 22.86 -7.40
CA GLU A 91 22.93 22.26 -6.47
C GLU A 91 21.69 21.88 -7.28
N GLN A 92 21.50 20.59 -7.59
CA GLN A 92 20.37 20.19 -8.41
C GLN A 92 19.13 20.26 -7.54
N SER A 93 18.54 21.45 -7.51
CA SER A 93 17.19 21.75 -7.04
C SER A 93 16.11 20.86 -7.69
N ASP A 94 16.49 20.06 -8.69
CA ASP A 94 15.61 19.26 -9.54
C ASP A 94 15.49 17.80 -9.11
N THR A 95 16.25 17.31 -8.11
CA THR A 95 16.06 15.94 -7.63
C THR A 95 14.77 15.85 -6.82
N PRO A 96 13.79 15.03 -7.22
CA PRO A 96 12.54 14.89 -6.46
C PRO A 96 12.81 14.35 -5.06
N SER A 97 11.95 14.72 -4.10
CA SER A 97 11.95 14.12 -2.75
C SER A 97 11.94 12.60 -2.79
N PHE A 98 12.38 11.95 -1.71
CA PHE A 98 12.38 10.49 -1.62
C PHE A 98 10.98 9.89 -1.83
N VAL A 99 9.94 10.56 -1.32
CA VAL A 99 8.55 10.16 -1.56
C VAL A 99 8.25 10.17 -3.06
N ASN A 100 8.63 11.22 -3.78
CA ASN A 100 8.44 11.30 -5.22
C ASN A 100 9.32 10.31 -5.99
N GLN A 101 10.55 10.04 -5.55
CA GLN A 101 11.38 8.98 -6.15
C GLN A 101 10.67 7.62 -6.08
N LEU A 102 10.08 7.28 -4.93
CA LEU A 102 9.29 6.06 -4.75
C LEU A 102 8.00 6.09 -5.60
N LEU A 103 7.34 7.24 -5.73
CA LEU A 103 6.19 7.43 -6.62
C LEU A 103 6.55 7.11 -8.08
N TYR A 104 7.66 7.63 -8.58
CA TYR A 104 8.15 7.33 -9.93
C TYR A 104 8.48 5.84 -10.11
N MET A 105 9.07 5.19 -9.10
CA MET A 105 9.33 3.74 -9.16
C MET A 105 8.05 2.91 -9.13
N ALA A 106 7.03 3.32 -8.36
CA ALA A 106 5.71 2.68 -8.32
C ALA A 106 5.00 2.81 -9.68
N GLU A 107 5.10 3.97 -10.32
CA GLU A 107 4.59 4.18 -11.67
C GLU A 107 5.36 3.36 -12.71
N ASN A 108 6.69 3.36 -12.65
CA ASN A 108 7.53 2.65 -13.61
C ASN A 108 7.27 1.14 -13.65
N ALA A 109 6.74 0.54 -12.59
CA ALA A 109 6.38 -0.88 -12.58
C ALA A 109 5.27 -1.25 -13.60
N TYR A 110 4.50 -0.26 -14.08
CA TYR A 110 3.50 -0.45 -15.14
C TYR A 110 4.08 -0.40 -16.55
N TYR A 111 5.29 0.13 -16.71
CA TYR A 111 5.98 0.22 -17.99
C TYR A 111 7.05 -0.88 -18.06
N ASN A 112 7.13 -1.60 -19.18
CA ASN A 112 8.16 -2.62 -19.38
C ASN A 112 9.52 -1.96 -19.63
N LYS A 113 10.15 -1.45 -18.56
CA LYS A 113 11.47 -0.80 -18.61
C LYS A 113 12.58 -1.84 -18.81
N GLU A 114 13.68 -1.37 -19.39
CA GLU A 114 14.91 -2.16 -19.53
C GLU A 114 15.73 -2.12 -18.25
N ILE A 115 16.48 -3.19 -17.99
CA ILE A 115 17.44 -3.23 -16.88
C ILE A 115 18.48 -2.11 -17.10
N ASP A 116 18.98 -1.54 -16.01
CA ASP A 116 19.85 -0.38 -15.94
C ASP A 116 19.20 0.96 -16.34
N SER A 117 17.91 0.98 -16.68
CA SER A 117 17.16 2.24 -16.80
C SER A 117 17.17 3.04 -15.50
N GLU A 118 17.28 4.35 -15.63
CA GLU A 118 17.36 5.27 -14.50
C GLU A 118 15.96 5.68 -14.01
N SER A 119 15.85 5.86 -12.70
CA SER A 119 14.73 6.47 -12.00
C SER A 119 15.28 7.66 -11.19
N PRO A 120 14.47 8.71 -10.92
CA PRO A 120 14.95 9.90 -10.23
C PRO A 120 15.66 9.60 -8.92
N GLY A 121 16.71 10.37 -8.59
CA GLY A 121 17.56 10.13 -7.43
C GLY A 121 18.74 9.18 -7.66
N ALA A 122 19.15 8.97 -8.91
CA ALA A 122 20.23 8.07 -9.33
C ALA A 122 19.97 6.57 -9.06
N TRP A 123 18.71 6.18 -9.02
CA TRP A 123 18.30 4.79 -8.89
C TRP A 123 18.37 4.08 -10.23
N LYS A 124 18.88 2.84 -10.26
CA LYS A 124 18.95 2.03 -11.47
C LYS A 124 18.14 0.76 -11.33
N LEU A 125 17.36 0.44 -12.35
CA LEU A 125 16.59 -0.82 -12.38
C LEU A 125 17.57 -2.00 -12.43
N TYR A 126 17.64 -2.76 -11.35
CA TYR A 126 18.58 -3.88 -11.21
C TYR A 126 17.96 -5.20 -11.64
N LYS A 127 16.71 -5.47 -11.26
CA LYS A 127 16.01 -6.71 -11.60
C LYS A 127 14.53 -6.44 -11.88
N LYS A 128 13.94 -7.29 -12.71
CA LYS A 128 12.50 -7.43 -12.87
C LYS A 128 12.10 -8.89 -12.78
N TYR A 129 10.92 -9.15 -12.25
CA TYR A 129 10.37 -10.48 -12.12
C TYR A 129 8.86 -10.45 -12.32
N THR A 130 8.34 -11.42 -13.07
CA THR A 130 6.92 -11.65 -13.24
C THR A 130 6.64 -13.14 -13.04
N ASN A 131 5.71 -13.48 -12.17
CA ASN A 131 5.15 -14.82 -12.07
C ASN A 131 3.91 -14.91 -12.96
N PRO A 132 3.94 -15.65 -14.09
CA PRO A 132 2.79 -15.77 -14.98
C PRO A 132 1.60 -16.52 -14.35
N GLY A 133 1.85 -17.35 -13.32
CA GLY A 133 0.79 -18.12 -12.66
C GLY A 133 -0.08 -17.29 -11.72
N THR A 134 0.45 -16.20 -11.17
CA THR A 134 -0.24 -15.32 -10.21
C THR A 134 -0.38 -13.89 -10.70
N SER A 135 0.22 -13.57 -11.85
CA SER A 135 0.40 -12.21 -12.40
C SER A 135 1.22 -11.27 -11.51
N PHE A 136 1.83 -11.77 -10.44
CA PHE A 136 2.72 -11.00 -9.58
C PHE A 136 3.87 -10.41 -10.39
N THR A 137 4.13 -9.10 -10.25
CA THR A 137 5.23 -8.41 -10.93
C THR A 137 5.95 -7.48 -9.97
N ALA A 138 7.28 -7.56 -9.96
CA ALA A 138 8.16 -6.74 -9.13
C ALA A 138 9.34 -6.19 -9.93
N TYR A 139 9.68 -4.93 -9.65
CA TYR A 139 10.84 -4.21 -10.17
C TYR A 139 11.72 -3.86 -8.97
N VAL A 140 13.02 -4.16 -9.06
CA VAL A 140 13.97 -3.88 -7.99
C VAL A 140 14.97 -2.87 -8.48
N TYR A 141 15.00 -1.72 -7.85
CA TYR A 141 15.98 -0.67 -8.09
C TYR A 141 17.09 -0.77 -7.06
N ARG A 142 18.30 -0.38 -7.45
CA ARG A 142 19.43 -0.19 -6.53
C ARG A 142 20.06 1.18 -6.72
N LYS A 143 20.57 1.74 -5.64
CA LYS A 143 21.38 2.95 -5.61
C LYS A 143 22.60 2.68 -4.73
N ARG A 144 23.80 3.10 -5.14
CA ARG A 144 25.00 2.95 -4.31
C ARG A 144 24.84 3.76 -3.03
N TYR A 145 25.11 3.15 -1.88
CA TYR A 145 25.12 3.83 -0.60
C TYR A 145 26.49 4.48 -0.40
N TYR A 146 26.50 5.81 -0.33
CA TYR A 146 27.73 6.57 -0.15
C TYR A 146 27.99 6.81 1.34
N THR A 147 29.20 6.46 1.76
CA THR A 147 29.79 6.87 3.02
C THR A 147 31.07 7.65 2.74
N GLU A 148 31.63 8.31 3.76
CA GLU A 148 32.96 8.96 3.68
C GLU A 148 34.08 7.99 3.26
N ILE A 149 33.84 6.69 3.36
CA ILE A 149 34.67 5.62 2.81
C ILE A 149 33.92 5.02 1.61
N GLU A 150 34.61 4.72 0.51
CA GLU A 150 34.01 3.98 -0.60
C GLU A 150 33.38 2.68 -0.09
N SER A 151 32.05 2.64 -0.05
CA SER A 151 31.30 1.45 0.32
C SER A 151 30.87 0.70 -0.95
N GLU A 152 30.90 -0.62 -0.90
CA GLU A 152 30.27 -1.50 -1.89
C GLU A 152 28.80 -1.79 -1.56
N LEU A 153 28.21 -1.02 -0.63
CA LEU A 153 26.83 -1.19 -0.21
C LEU A 153 25.87 -0.41 -1.11
N TYR A 154 24.64 -0.86 -1.14
CA TYR A 154 23.56 -0.34 -1.95
C TYR A 154 22.27 -0.27 -1.15
N ASP A 155 21.50 0.78 -1.38
CA ASP A 155 20.10 0.82 -1.01
C ASP A 155 19.28 0.12 -2.11
N TYR A 156 18.23 -0.59 -1.70
CA TYR A 156 17.35 -1.34 -2.58
C TYR A 156 15.93 -0.82 -2.46
N THR A 157 15.21 -0.75 -3.58
CA THR A 157 13.77 -0.46 -3.59
C THR A 157 13.04 -1.54 -4.37
N PHE A 158 12.14 -2.26 -3.70
CA PHE A 158 11.20 -3.18 -4.32
C PHE A 158 9.91 -2.43 -4.67
N SER A 159 9.67 -2.24 -5.97
CA SER A 159 8.44 -1.69 -6.51
C SER A 159 7.54 -2.81 -7.02
N PHE A 160 6.36 -2.95 -6.43
CA PHE A 160 5.37 -3.96 -6.84
C PHE A 160 4.34 -3.33 -7.77
N ARG A 161 4.06 -4.02 -8.87
CA ARG A 161 3.03 -3.57 -9.83
C ARG A 161 1.65 -3.91 -9.27
N GLY A 162 0.72 -2.95 -9.33
CA GLY A 162 -0.70 -3.25 -9.21
C GLY A 162 -1.28 -3.73 -10.55
N THR A 163 -2.59 -3.66 -10.67
CA THR A 163 -3.28 -4.03 -11.92
C THR A 163 -3.34 -2.85 -12.88
N ALA A 164 -3.36 -3.11 -14.18
CA ALA A 164 -3.22 -2.06 -15.19
C ALA A 164 -4.56 -1.41 -15.58
N ASP A 165 -5.69 -2.09 -15.43
CA ASP A 165 -6.97 -1.66 -15.98
C ASP A 165 -7.98 -1.17 -14.93
N THR A 166 -8.75 -0.13 -15.30
CA THR A 166 -9.64 0.62 -14.40
C THR A 166 -10.85 -0.15 -13.87
N LEU A 167 -11.36 -1.09 -14.64
CA LEU A 167 -12.43 -2.01 -14.21
C LEU A 167 -11.88 -3.16 -13.37
N ASP A 168 -10.66 -3.60 -13.69
CA ASP A 168 -9.99 -4.69 -12.97
C ASP A 168 -9.64 -4.27 -11.53
N TYR A 169 -9.38 -2.98 -11.24
CA TYR A 169 -9.15 -2.53 -9.86
C TYR A 169 -10.29 -2.88 -8.89
N ILE A 170 -11.54 -2.82 -9.35
CA ILE A 170 -12.70 -3.16 -8.52
C ILE A 170 -12.76 -4.68 -8.30
N GLU A 171 -12.44 -5.45 -9.33
CA GLU A 171 -12.32 -6.91 -9.23
C GLU A 171 -11.14 -7.32 -8.34
N ASP A 172 -10.04 -6.57 -8.34
CA ASP A 172 -8.88 -6.80 -7.48
C ASP A 172 -9.17 -6.49 -6.02
N VAL A 173 -9.90 -5.41 -5.74
CA VAL A 173 -10.41 -5.19 -4.38
C VAL A 173 -11.26 -6.38 -3.96
N LEU A 174 -12.19 -6.85 -4.79
CA LEU A 174 -12.99 -8.05 -4.54
C LEU A 174 -12.14 -9.33 -4.36
N GLN A 175 -11.02 -9.44 -5.07
CA GLN A 175 -10.07 -10.54 -4.97
C GLN A 175 -9.19 -10.46 -3.70
N VAL A 176 -8.78 -9.28 -3.27
CA VAL A 176 -8.12 -9.01 -1.97
C VAL A 176 -9.10 -9.26 -0.82
N VAL A 177 -10.39 -8.91 -0.99
CA VAL A 177 -11.49 -9.30 -0.08
C VAL A 177 -11.67 -10.82 -0.06
N GLY A 178 -11.55 -11.47 -1.23
CA GLY A 178 -11.98 -12.84 -1.49
C GLY A 178 -10.90 -13.92 -1.49
N ASN A 179 -9.75 -13.70 -0.83
CA ASN A 179 -8.63 -14.66 -0.70
C ASN A 179 -7.71 -14.89 -1.92
N VAL A 180 -7.80 -14.12 -3.01
CA VAL A 180 -6.85 -14.24 -4.14
C VAL A 180 -5.55 -13.44 -3.90
N GLY A 181 -5.60 -12.39 -3.07
CA GLY A 181 -4.42 -11.62 -2.65
C GLY A 181 -3.34 -12.44 -1.93
N GLY A 182 -3.68 -13.62 -1.39
CA GLY A 182 -2.73 -14.49 -0.68
C GLY A 182 -1.61 -15.05 -1.54
N LEU A 183 -1.89 -15.41 -2.81
CA LEU A 183 -0.89 -16.01 -3.69
C LEU A 183 0.17 -14.98 -4.12
N GLN A 184 -0.25 -13.79 -4.55
CA GLN A 184 0.70 -12.73 -4.90
C GLN A 184 1.44 -12.20 -3.66
N ALA A 185 0.79 -12.16 -2.49
CA ALA A 185 1.43 -11.77 -1.24
C ALA A 185 2.54 -12.75 -0.81
N GLU A 186 2.30 -14.05 -0.97
CA GLU A 186 3.32 -15.07 -0.73
C GLU A 186 4.46 -15.00 -1.75
N ASP A 187 4.14 -14.84 -3.04
CA ASP A 187 5.15 -14.63 -4.09
C ASP A 187 6.03 -13.41 -3.81
N ALA A 188 5.42 -12.29 -3.39
CA ALA A 188 6.15 -11.07 -3.04
C ALA A 188 7.13 -11.29 -1.88
N VAL A 189 6.69 -11.98 -0.83
CA VAL A 189 7.53 -12.31 0.33
C VAL A 189 8.66 -13.26 -0.06
N ASN A 190 8.36 -14.29 -0.84
CA ASN A 190 9.35 -15.27 -1.29
C ASN A 190 10.38 -14.65 -2.23
N TYR A 191 9.95 -13.81 -3.17
CA TYR A 191 10.83 -13.08 -4.08
C TYR A 191 11.77 -12.14 -3.31
N MET A 192 11.21 -11.34 -2.40
CA MET A 192 11.98 -10.45 -1.52
C MET A 192 13.03 -11.24 -0.72
N ARG A 193 12.62 -12.32 -0.03
CA ARG A 193 13.53 -13.14 0.77
C ARG A 193 14.68 -13.69 -0.07
N ASN A 194 14.35 -14.28 -1.21
CA ASN A 194 15.35 -14.87 -2.10
C ASN A 194 16.36 -13.85 -2.59
N LEU A 195 15.93 -12.62 -2.89
CA LEU A 195 16.85 -11.57 -3.34
C LEU A 195 17.69 -11.02 -2.20
N ILE A 196 17.07 -10.69 -1.06
CA ILE A 196 17.79 -10.18 0.11
C ILE A 196 18.83 -11.19 0.61
N SER A 197 18.50 -12.49 0.63
CA SER A 197 19.45 -13.51 1.04
C SER A 197 20.64 -13.63 0.07
N LYS A 198 20.42 -13.45 -1.24
CA LYS A 198 21.50 -13.48 -2.23
C LYS A 198 22.42 -12.27 -2.11
N ASP A 199 21.84 -11.09 -1.88
CA ASP A 199 22.56 -9.81 -1.90
C ASP A 199 22.85 -9.30 -0.48
N ALA A 200 22.78 -10.16 0.54
CA ALA A 200 22.83 -9.78 1.96
C ALA A 200 24.07 -8.95 2.36
N LYS A 201 25.21 -9.17 1.70
CA LYS A 201 26.46 -8.43 1.95
C LYS A 201 26.52 -7.06 1.28
N LEU A 202 25.61 -6.81 0.34
CA LEU A 202 25.56 -5.59 -0.48
C LEU A 202 24.46 -4.63 0.00
N ILE A 203 23.53 -5.08 0.82
CA ILE A 203 22.36 -4.28 1.20
C ILE A 203 22.68 -3.39 2.40
N HIS A 204 22.39 -2.09 2.26
CA HIS A 204 22.39 -1.14 3.36
C HIS A 204 20.97 -0.89 3.88
N ASN A 205 20.10 -0.30 3.06
CA ASN A 205 18.67 -0.17 3.33
C ASN A 205 17.81 -0.91 2.30
N VAL A 206 16.57 -1.24 2.70
CA VAL A 206 15.55 -1.81 1.82
C VAL A 206 14.25 -1.03 1.93
N TYR A 207 13.75 -0.56 0.79
CA TYR A 207 12.50 0.14 0.67
C TYR A 207 11.48 -0.66 -0.12
N PHE A 208 10.21 -0.45 0.18
CA PHE A 208 9.11 -1.04 -0.56
C PHE A 208 8.15 0.04 -1.03
N THR A 209 7.67 -0.10 -2.26
CA THR A 209 6.65 0.78 -2.80
C THR A 209 5.74 0.07 -3.77
N GLY A 210 4.64 0.73 -4.09
CA GLY A 210 3.66 0.25 -5.04
C GLY A 210 2.40 1.09 -5.01
N HIS A 211 1.68 1.01 -6.11
CA HIS A 211 0.38 1.63 -6.29
C HIS A 211 -0.72 0.57 -6.32
N SER A 212 -1.92 0.89 -5.82
CA SER A 212 -3.07 -0.02 -5.87
C SER A 212 -2.75 -1.37 -5.20
N LEU A 213 -3.05 -2.50 -5.84
CA LEU A 213 -2.65 -3.84 -5.40
C LEU A 213 -1.14 -3.96 -5.12
N GLY A 214 -0.28 -3.28 -5.88
CA GLY A 214 1.16 -3.24 -5.61
C GLY A 214 1.50 -2.62 -4.26
N GLY A 215 0.77 -1.57 -3.88
CA GLY A 215 0.89 -0.96 -2.55
C GLY A 215 0.41 -1.90 -1.44
N TYR A 216 -0.65 -2.68 -1.69
CA TYR A 216 -1.09 -3.74 -0.78
C TYR A 216 0.02 -4.79 -0.56
N LEU A 217 0.71 -5.21 -1.62
CA LEU A 217 1.84 -6.15 -1.51
C LEU A 217 3.00 -5.53 -0.74
N ALA A 218 3.29 -4.23 -0.95
CA ALA A 218 4.35 -3.52 -0.25
C ALA A 218 4.13 -3.46 1.27
N GLN A 219 2.91 -3.09 1.72
CA GLN A 219 2.58 -3.11 3.16
C GLN A 219 2.62 -4.53 3.73
N TRP A 220 2.19 -5.54 2.95
CA TRP A 220 2.23 -6.93 3.37
C TRP A 220 3.66 -7.41 3.60
N VAL A 221 4.55 -7.21 2.63
CA VAL A 221 5.96 -7.60 2.71
C VAL A 221 6.65 -6.94 3.91
N GLN A 222 6.48 -5.64 4.09
CA GLN A 222 7.06 -4.92 5.23
C GLN A 222 6.53 -5.44 6.58
N SER A 223 5.24 -5.76 6.65
CA SER A 223 4.66 -6.36 7.86
C SER A 223 5.23 -7.75 8.15
N GLU A 224 5.55 -8.56 7.13
CA GLU A 224 6.20 -9.86 7.31
C GLU A 224 7.63 -9.72 7.82
N ILE A 225 8.39 -8.72 7.35
CA ILE A 225 9.72 -8.40 7.88
C ILE A 225 9.64 -8.06 9.37
N ILE A 226 8.67 -7.23 9.75
CA ILE A 226 8.47 -6.79 11.15
C ILE A 226 7.97 -7.94 12.03
N ASP A 227 7.08 -8.78 11.51
CA ASP A 227 6.48 -9.87 12.28
C ASP A 227 7.43 -11.05 12.50
N GLN A 228 8.34 -11.29 11.56
CA GLN A 228 9.27 -12.44 11.58
C GLN A 228 10.74 -12.05 11.79
N SER A 229 11.04 -10.76 11.98
CA SER A 229 12.41 -10.25 12.15
C SER A 229 13.38 -10.71 11.06
N LEU A 230 12.90 -10.77 9.81
CA LEU A 230 13.64 -11.36 8.67
C LEU A 230 14.86 -10.56 8.26
N PHE A 231 14.86 -9.28 8.57
CA PHE A 231 15.91 -8.31 8.28
C PHE A 231 16.04 -7.39 9.50
N GLN A 232 17.17 -6.69 9.63
CA GLN A 232 17.29 -5.64 10.63
C GLN A 232 16.21 -4.57 10.34
N SER A 233 15.08 -4.67 11.06
CA SER A 233 13.83 -3.99 10.69
C SER A 233 13.98 -2.47 10.66
N ASN A 234 14.93 -1.94 11.43
CA ASN A 234 15.34 -0.53 11.44
C ASN A 234 15.87 -0.01 10.09
N ASN A 235 16.35 -0.87 9.19
CA ASN A 235 16.84 -0.47 7.86
C ASN A 235 15.81 -0.70 6.75
N THR A 236 14.52 -0.77 7.13
CA THR A 236 13.42 -0.96 6.19
C THR A 236 12.35 0.13 6.30
N PHE A 237 11.74 0.46 5.17
CA PHE A 237 10.64 1.43 5.12
C PHE A 237 9.76 1.26 3.89
N THR A 238 8.47 1.57 4.03
CA THR A 238 7.48 1.42 2.97
C THR A 238 6.68 2.69 2.76
N ILE A 239 6.56 3.10 1.50
CA ILE A 239 5.60 4.11 1.07
C ILE A 239 4.69 3.51 0.00
N THR A 240 3.38 3.59 0.22
CA THR A 240 2.37 3.10 -0.74
C THR A 240 1.53 4.26 -1.27
N PHE A 241 0.95 4.08 -2.45
CA PHE A 241 0.10 5.08 -3.10
C PHE A 241 -1.25 4.46 -3.46
N ASN A 242 -2.35 5.04 -2.98
CA ASN A 242 -3.72 4.57 -3.19
C ASN A 242 -3.88 3.04 -2.97
N ALA A 243 -3.18 2.48 -1.99
CA ALA A 243 -3.24 1.06 -1.69
C ALA A 243 -4.54 0.72 -0.94
N PRO A 244 -5.25 -0.36 -1.30
CA PRO A 244 -6.27 -0.90 -0.43
C PRO A 244 -5.65 -1.51 0.84
N GLY A 245 -6.40 -1.47 1.92
CA GLY A 245 -6.07 -2.10 3.20
C GLY A 245 -6.38 -3.59 3.25
N LEU A 246 -6.10 -4.20 4.38
CA LEU A 246 -6.39 -5.61 4.67
C LEU A 246 -7.85 -5.79 5.07
N SER A 247 -8.49 -6.84 4.52
CA SER A 247 -9.87 -7.19 4.84
C SER A 247 -10.04 -7.71 6.27
N PRO A 248 -10.90 -7.12 7.11
CA PRO A 248 -11.36 -7.80 8.31
C PRO A 248 -12.51 -8.78 8.01
N PHE A 249 -13.00 -8.87 6.76
CA PHE A 249 -14.15 -9.73 6.45
C PHE A 249 -13.80 -11.20 6.64
N ILE A 250 -14.54 -11.84 7.53
CA ILE A 250 -14.44 -13.25 7.85
C ILE A 250 -15.51 -13.99 7.05
N PHE A 251 -15.07 -14.87 6.16
CA PHE A 251 -15.95 -15.89 5.57
C PHE A 251 -16.13 -17.04 6.57
N PRO A 252 -17.21 -17.85 6.47
CA PRO A 252 -17.51 -18.91 7.44
C PRO A 252 -16.40 -19.98 7.60
N VAL A 253 -15.44 -20.03 6.68
CA VAL A 253 -14.21 -20.83 6.80
C VAL A 253 -13.00 -19.89 6.81
N ILE A 254 -12.31 -19.80 7.94
CA ILE A 254 -11.09 -18.99 8.09
C ILE A 254 -9.92 -19.72 7.43
N SER A 255 -9.37 -19.16 6.37
CA SER A 255 -8.13 -19.66 5.76
C SER A 255 -6.90 -19.27 6.61
N PRO A 256 -5.75 -19.99 6.51
CA PRO A 256 -4.52 -19.58 7.19
C PRO A 256 -4.07 -18.15 6.83
N TYR A 257 -4.33 -17.74 5.60
CA TYR A 257 -4.07 -16.38 5.14
C TYR A 257 -4.97 -15.35 5.85
N GLN A 258 -6.27 -15.62 5.99
CA GLN A 258 -7.20 -14.76 6.74
C GLN A 258 -6.82 -14.66 8.21
N ALA A 259 -6.37 -15.76 8.83
CA ALA A 259 -5.86 -15.74 10.20
C ALA A 259 -4.64 -14.80 10.34
N LYS A 260 -3.72 -14.83 9.37
CA LYS A 260 -2.59 -13.88 9.33
C LYS A 260 -3.05 -12.44 9.15
N VAL A 261 -4.00 -12.19 8.24
CA VAL A 261 -4.60 -10.86 8.02
C VAL A 261 -5.16 -10.30 9.33
N MET A 262 -5.99 -11.08 10.04
CA MET A 262 -6.57 -10.65 11.32
C MET A 262 -5.49 -10.36 12.36
N GLY A 263 -4.45 -11.20 12.45
CA GLY A 263 -3.33 -10.96 13.35
C GLY A 263 -2.58 -9.66 13.04
N LYS A 264 -2.43 -9.31 11.77
CA LYS A 264 -1.81 -8.03 11.35
C LYS A 264 -2.70 -6.84 11.71
N ILE A 265 -3.99 -6.90 11.42
CA ILE A 265 -4.95 -5.83 11.79
C ILE A 265 -4.92 -5.58 13.31
N ILE A 266 -4.93 -6.63 14.13
CA ILE A 266 -4.86 -6.48 15.59
C ILE A 266 -3.56 -5.80 16.03
N ARG A 267 -2.42 -6.18 15.43
CA ARG A 267 -1.12 -5.55 15.70
C ARG A 267 -1.05 -4.10 15.22
N ASP A 268 -1.77 -3.78 14.14
CA ASP A 268 -1.87 -2.43 13.64
C ASP A 268 -2.65 -1.50 14.61
N LYS A 269 -3.71 -2.00 15.26
CA LYS A 269 -4.46 -1.23 16.27
C LYS A 269 -3.61 -0.78 17.46
N VAL A 270 -2.49 -1.45 17.72
CA VAL A 270 -1.49 -1.05 18.72
C VAL A 270 -0.27 -0.36 18.10
N LYS A 271 -0.41 0.17 16.88
CA LYS A 271 0.57 0.99 16.15
C LYS A 271 1.88 0.29 15.86
N LYS A 272 1.89 -1.05 15.76
CA LYS A 272 3.12 -1.83 15.54
C LYS A 272 3.86 -1.43 14.25
N TYR A 273 3.12 -0.99 13.23
CA TYR A 273 3.67 -0.73 11.89
C TYR A 273 3.91 0.76 11.59
N ASP A 274 3.48 1.67 12.48
CA ASP A 274 3.49 3.14 12.28
C ASP A 274 4.86 3.75 11.96
N ASN A 275 5.94 3.10 12.41
CA ASN A 275 7.32 3.57 12.19
C ASN A 275 7.93 3.07 10.88
N TYR A 276 7.21 2.23 10.12
CA TYR A 276 7.74 1.49 8.98
C TYR A 276 6.89 1.61 7.73
N ILE A 277 5.59 1.86 7.85
CA ILE A 277 4.67 1.91 6.70
C ILE A 277 3.92 3.24 6.70
N HIS A 278 4.06 3.98 5.60
CA HIS A 278 3.33 5.19 5.29
C HIS A 278 2.46 4.96 4.05
N ASN A 279 1.14 5.12 4.18
CA ASN A 279 0.19 4.99 3.08
C ASN A 279 -0.28 6.37 2.65
N TYR A 280 0.01 6.75 1.41
CA TYR A 280 -0.45 7.99 0.81
C TYR A 280 -1.70 7.70 0.01
N ARG A 281 -2.78 8.41 0.30
CA ARG A 281 -4.07 8.20 -0.37
C ARG A 281 -4.71 9.51 -0.82
N ILE A 282 -5.41 9.45 -1.95
CA ILE A 282 -6.34 10.47 -2.38
C ILE A 282 -7.69 10.23 -1.70
N LYS A 283 -8.25 11.23 -1.03
CA LYS A 283 -9.48 11.11 -0.22
C LYS A 283 -10.67 10.57 -1.00
N GLN A 284 -10.75 10.91 -2.28
CA GLN A 284 -11.82 10.53 -3.18
C GLN A 284 -11.60 9.17 -3.85
N ASP A 285 -10.44 8.56 -3.69
CA ASP A 285 -10.17 7.23 -4.24
C ASP A 285 -10.90 6.15 -3.44
N SER A 286 -11.93 5.55 -4.04
CA SER A 286 -12.74 4.52 -3.39
C SER A 286 -11.98 3.22 -3.10
N ILE A 287 -10.87 2.95 -3.82
CA ILE A 287 -10.10 1.72 -3.68
C ILE A 287 -9.28 1.75 -2.39
N SER A 288 -8.55 2.84 -2.15
CA SER A 288 -7.75 3.00 -0.93
C SER A 288 -8.58 3.21 0.35
N LEU A 289 -9.88 3.49 0.23
CA LEU A 289 -10.80 3.53 1.38
C LEU A 289 -11.21 2.15 1.88
N TRP A 290 -10.82 1.09 1.18
CA TRP A 290 -11.22 -0.26 1.50
C TRP A 290 -10.24 -0.93 2.47
N GLY A 291 -10.75 -1.67 3.46
CA GLY A 291 -9.93 -2.44 4.40
C GLY A 291 -9.18 -1.60 5.43
N ASP A 292 -8.22 -2.23 6.09
CA ASP A 292 -7.39 -1.66 7.15
C ASP A 292 -5.94 -1.52 6.65
N ASN A 293 -5.50 -0.30 6.32
CA ASN A 293 -4.13 -0.04 5.88
C ASN A 293 -3.18 -0.15 7.07
N LEU A 294 -2.12 -0.96 6.94
CA LEU A 294 -1.14 -1.12 8.00
C LEU A 294 -0.26 0.13 8.10
N GLY A 295 -0.01 0.60 9.32
CA GLY A 295 0.80 1.78 9.63
C GLY A 295 0.04 3.09 9.45
N LYS A 296 0.78 4.17 9.17
CA LYS A 296 0.18 5.51 9.09
C LYS A 296 -0.50 5.73 7.75
N VAL A 297 -1.60 6.47 7.76
CA VAL A 297 -2.35 6.87 6.55
C VAL A 297 -2.38 8.39 6.43
N TYR A 298 -1.92 8.91 5.30
CA TYR A 298 -1.89 10.32 4.95
C TYR A 298 -2.84 10.57 3.78
N SER A 299 -3.79 11.49 3.98
CA SER A 299 -4.92 11.68 3.08
C SER A 299 -4.89 13.04 2.42
N TYR A 300 -4.84 13.07 1.10
CA TYR A 300 -4.78 14.30 0.32
C TYR A 300 -6.04 14.49 -0.50
N SER A 301 -6.43 15.74 -0.70
CA SER A 301 -7.53 16.06 -1.63
C SER A 301 -6.97 16.15 -3.05
N ALA A 302 -7.65 15.56 -4.03
CA ALA A 302 -7.32 15.83 -5.43
C ALA A 302 -7.56 17.32 -5.77
N LYS A 303 -6.76 17.89 -6.67
CA LYS A 303 -6.92 19.29 -7.13
C LYS A 303 -8.10 19.50 -8.08
N GLY A 304 -8.57 18.43 -8.70
CA GLY A 304 -9.67 18.45 -9.67
C GLY A 304 -10.75 17.42 -9.35
N LEU A 305 -11.87 17.54 -10.06
CA LEU A 305 -12.97 16.57 -10.03
C LEU A 305 -12.77 15.54 -11.14
N GLY A 306 -13.04 14.28 -10.82
CA GLY A 306 -13.03 13.20 -11.81
C GLY A 306 -13.78 11.96 -11.34
N ASP A 307 -13.61 10.88 -12.08
CA ASP A 307 -14.17 9.58 -11.76
C ASP A 307 -13.21 8.74 -10.88
N ILE A 308 -13.58 7.48 -10.65
CA ILE A 308 -12.78 6.56 -9.82
C ILE A 308 -11.36 6.39 -10.40
N GLY A 309 -11.23 6.24 -11.73
CA GLY A 309 -9.94 6.10 -12.38
C GLY A 309 -9.07 7.35 -12.23
N TYR A 310 -9.68 8.52 -12.35
CA TYR A 310 -9.01 9.81 -12.12
C TYR A 310 -8.45 9.93 -10.69
N TYR A 311 -9.22 9.56 -9.67
CA TYR A 311 -8.75 9.66 -8.28
C TYR A 311 -7.75 8.57 -7.90
N HIS A 312 -7.88 7.39 -8.50
CA HIS A 312 -6.97 6.28 -8.25
C HIS A 312 -5.60 6.51 -8.89
N ASN A 313 -5.51 7.28 -9.97
CA ASN A 313 -4.26 7.49 -10.71
C ASN A 313 -3.14 8.17 -9.88
N LEU A 314 -1.89 7.72 -10.08
CA LEU A 314 -0.68 8.26 -9.45
C LEU A 314 -0.38 9.73 -9.78
N ASP A 315 -0.86 10.24 -10.91
CA ASP A 315 -0.71 11.65 -11.31
C ASP A 315 -1.26 12.61 -10.26
N ARG A 316 -2.27 12.18 -9.49
CA ARG A 316 -2.82 12.97 -8.38
C ARG A 316 -1.79 13.26 -7.30
N PHE A 317 -0.79 12.41 -7.10
CA PHE A 317 0.28 12.66 -6.14
C PHE A 317 1.37 13.56 -6.71
N LYS A 318 1.65 13.48 -8.03
CA LYS A 318 2.60 14.37 -8.71
C LYS A 318 2.16 15.84 -8.63
N GLU A 319 0.86 16.06 -8.57
CA GLU A 319 0.27 17.39 -8.37
C GLU A 319 0.52 17.99 -6.97
N LEU A 320 0.87 17.18 -5.97
CA LEU A 320 0.89 17.58 -4.56
C LEU A 320 2.26 18.07 -4.06
N SER A 321 3.29 18.12 -4.92
CA SER A 321 4.63 18.59 -4.55
C SER A 321 5.14 17.97 -3.24
N LEU A 322 4.92 16.66 -3.06
CA LEU A 322 5.24 15.97 -1.81
C LEU A 322 6.73 16.12 -1.48
N THR A 323 7.07 16.76 -0.37
CA THR A 323 8.44 16.84 0.17
C THR A 323 8.68 15.78 1.23
#